data_AF-A0ABC8CKE7-F1
#
_entry.id   AF-A0ABC8CKE7-F1
#
_cell.length_a   1.000
_cell.length_b   1.000
_cell.length_c   1.000
_cell.angle_alpha   90.00
_cell.angle_beta   90.00
_cell.angle_gamma   90.00
#
_symmetry.space_group_name_H-M   'P 1'
#
loop_
_entity.id
_entity.type
_entity.pdbx_description
1 polymer ?
#
loop_
_entity_poly.entity_id
_entity_poly.type
_entity_poly.pdbx_seq_one_letter_code
_entity_poly.pdbx_strand_id
1 'polypeptide(L)' 'MREHNVKHARTAWFVRGPSSIVKDARRYLFRERGVAKQDASISGYWKNRR' A
#
# COMPACT_ATOMS: atom_id res chain seq x y z
N MET A 1 6.89 -8.77 31.40
CA MET A 1 6.43 -7.99 30.22
C MET A 1 6.65 -8.86 29.00
N ARG A 2 5.66 -9.04 28.11
CA ARG A 2 5.86 -9.76 26.84
C ARG A 2 6.56 -8.81 25.87
N GLU A 3 7.80 -9.12 25.54
CA GLU A 3 8.54 -8.44 24.47
C GLU A 3 7.91 -8.81 23.13
N HIS A 4 7.14 -7.89 22.56
CA HIS A 4 6.69 -8.03 21.19
C HIS A 4 7.86 -7.67 20.29
N ASN A 5 8.41 -8.66 19.60
CA ASN A 5 9.42 -8.49 18.55
C ASN A 5 8.78 -7.80 17.33
N VAL A 6 8.42 -6.52 17.47
CA VAL A 6 7.89 -5.72 16.39
C VAL A 6 9.06 -5.42 15.46
N LYS A 7 9.20 -6.22 14.41
CA LYS A 7 10.09 -5.87 13.30
C LYS A 7 9.61 -4.52 12.77
N HIS A 8 10.47 -3.50 12.85
CA HIS A 8 10.23 -2.17 12.30
C HIS A 8 10.22 -2.25 10.76
N ALA A 9 9.25 -2.96 10.18
CA ALA A 9 8.90 -2.78 8.79
C ALA A 9 8.32 -1.37 8.71
N ARG A 10 9.06 -0.44 8.08
CA ARG A 10 8.61 0.93 7.84
C ARG A 10 7.55 0.93 6.73
N THR A 11 6.46 0.20 6.93
CA THR A 11 5.30 0.27 6.06
C THR A 11 4.60 1.60 6.35
N ALA A 12 4.99 2.64 5.62
CA ALA A 12 4.44 3.98 5.79
C ALA A 12 3.11 4.17 5.03
N TRP A 13 2.79 3.27 4.09
CA TRP A 13 1.64 3.43 3.20
C TRP A 13 0.77 2.17 3.13
N PHE A 14 -0.53 2.34 3.43
CA PHE A 14 -1.53 1.28 3.33
C PHE A 14 -2.69 1.75 2.45
N VAL A 15 -2.91 1.07 1.32
CA VAL A 15 -3.94 1.45 0.35
C VAL A 15 -4.83 0.25 0.01
N ARG A 16 -6.14 0.41 0.22
CA ARG A 16 -7.20 -0.56 -0.12
C ARG A 16 -8.40 0.19 -0.69
N GLY A 17 -8.94 -0.29 -1.81
CA GLY A 17 -10.09 0.33 -2.45
C GLY A 17 -10.35 -0.18 -3.87
N PRO A 18 -11.30 0.43 -4.60
CA PRO A 18 -11.65 0.08 -5.96
C PRO A 18 -10.44 0.13 -6.90
N SER A 19 -10.50 -0.69 -7.95
CA SER A 19 -9.41 -0.82 -8.94
C SER A 19 -8.94 0.51 -9.55
N SER A 20 -9.82 1.51 -9.71
CA SER A 20 -9.46 2.84 -10.21
C SER A 20 -8.53 3.60 -9.26
N ILE A 21 -8.94 3.74 -7.99
CA ILE A 21 -8.17 4.45 -6.95
C ILE A 21 -6.83 3.75 -6.71
N VAL A 22 -6.82 2.42 -6.67
CA VAL A 22 -5.59 1.65 -6.45
C VAL A 22 -4.59 1.85 -7.59
N LYS A 23 -5.06 1.98 -8.83
CA LYS A 23 -4.18 2.24 -9.99
C LYS A 23 -3.50 3.60 -9.88
N ASP A 24 -4.24 4.63 -9.50
CA ASP A 24 -3.71 5.98 -9.35
C ASP A 24 -2.72 6.07 -8.17
N ALA A 25 -3.06 5.45 -7.03
CA ALA A 25 -2.17 5.39 -5.87
C ALA A 25 -0.84 4.68 -6.18
N ARG A 26 -0.87 3.57 -6.94
CA ARG A 26 0.37 2.89 -7.37
C ARG A 26 1.23 3.78 -8.24
N ARG A 27 0.64 4.49 -9.20
CA ARG A 27 1.37 5.40 -10.08
C ARG A 27 2.06 6.49 -9.24
N TYR A 28 1.31 7.16 -8.38
CA TYR A 28 1.86 8.23 -7.54
C TYR A 28 2.99 7.72 -6.63
N LEU A 29 2.74 6.67 -5.85
CA LEU A 29 3.69 6.19 -4.84
C LEU A 29 4.96 5.61 -5.48
N PHE A 30 4.82 4.73 -6.48
CA PHE A 30 5.97 4.00 -7.01
C PHE A 30 6.69 4.72 -8.15
N ARG A 31 5.96 5.46 -8.99
CA ARG A 31 6.56 6.09 -10.19
C ARG A 31 6.94 7.54 -9.93
N GLU A 32 6.10 8.30 -9.24
CA GLU A 32 6.31 9.74 -9.05
C GLU A 32 7.08 10.05 -7.76
N ARG A 33 6.84 9.28 -6.69
CA ARG A 33 7.48 9.46 -5.38
C ARG A 33 8.62 8.48 -5.09
N GLY A 34 8.81 7.46 -5.92
CA GLY A 34 9.89 6.48 -5.76
C GLY A 34 9.84 5.66 -4.46
N VAL A 35 8.64 5.48 -3.88
CA VAL A 35 8.47 4.70 -2.65
C VAL A 35 8.92 3.26 -2.88
N ALA A 36 9.77 2.73 -2.00
CA ALA A 36 10.19 1.34 -2.07
C ALA A 36 8.99 0.41 -1.86
N LYS A 37 8.90 -0.67 -2.65
CA LYS A 37 7.77 -1.61 -2.58
C LYS A 37 7.56 -2.20 -1.18
N GLN A 38 8.64 -2.42 -0.45
CA GLN A 38 8.62 -2.94 0.93
C GLN A 38 8.00 -1.97 1.95
N ASP A 39 7.93 -0.68 1.62
CA ASP A 39 7.39 0.37 2.50
C ASP A 39 5.91 0.68 2.20
N ALA A 40 5.29 -0.04 1.25
CA ALA A 40 3.89 0.15 0.85
C ALA A 40 3.13 -1.18 0.70
N SER A 41 2.04 -1.31 1.46
CA SER A 41 1.09 -2.41 1.31
C SER A 41 -0.13 -1.95 0.51
N ILE A 42 -0.14 -2.30 -0.78
CA ILE A 42 -1.20 -1.91 -1.72
C ILE A 42 -1.85 -3.16 -2.32
N SER A 43 -3.12 -3.42 -1.96
CA SER A 43 -3.87 -4.55 -2.50
C SER A 43 -5.14 -4.07 -3.22
N GLY A 44 -5.39 -4.63 -4.40
CA GLY A 44 -6.55 -4.33 -5.24
C GLY A 44 -7.78 -5.08 -4.77
N TYR A 45 -8.87 -4.35 -4.53
CA TYR A 45 -10.09 -4.88 -3.96
C TYR A 45 -11.27 -4.43 -4.82
N TRP A 46 -11.86 -5.42 -5.49
CA TRP A 46 -13.02 -5.41 -6.38
C TRP A 46 -13.04 -4.40 -7.54
N LYS A 47 -13.76 -4.79 -8.60
CA LYS A 47 -14.23 -3.88 -9.65
C LYS A 47 -15.66 -3.53 -9.27
N ASN A 48 -16.02 -2.24 -9.26
CA ASN A 48 -17.43 -1.89 -9.33
C ASN A 48 -17.93 -2.37 -10.69
N ARG A 49 -18.63 -3.51 -10.72
CA ARG A 49 -19.54 -3.83 -11.82
C ARG A 49 -20.72 -2.88 -11.65
N ARG A 50 -20.68 -1.77 -12.37
CA ARG A 50 -21.91 -1.10 -12.80
C ARG A 50 -22.23 -1.62 -14.18
#